data_AF-L7MUJ8-F1
#
_entry.id   AF-L7MUJ8-F1
#
_cell.length_a   1.000
_cell.length_b   1.000
_cell.length_c   1.000
_cell.angle_alpha   90.00
_cell.angle_beta   90.00
_cell.angle_gamma   90.00
#
_symmetry.space_group_name_H-M   'P 1'
#
loop_
_entity.id
_entity.type
_entity.pdbx_description
1 polymer ?
#
loop_
_entity_poly.entity_id
_entity_poly.type
_entity_poly.pdbx_seq_one_letter_code
_entity_poly.pdbx_strand_id
1 'polypeptide(L)'
;MELSDLIQTSQVENVRVHCPFKPPMIGTLCVSSHHLLLCDASVGDRDKREDIAELWLLHCAVDKVEKSVQNIGRLQNTENGQEMDVESGSGTVTLRCKDLRVIHMEIPGMEETLNIARSVQALSSLDIVTLSYPFFFRPPGYSLGHGWPRDTMENFYHKMRAETDDWRLSEVNLDFKICPSYPAKVIVPRICSDETLQKAAAFRQAGRFPVLSYYHSANQTALLRSAQPLFGTAPHHCKHDEALLNAALMEQSSGFIIDTRSAQEAKQARNEGGGTESKSRYRNWRVLHRPLERGHALQDSLVRLVVTCYDPSIGMTRWLSKLQAARWLSHVKEALSTAGLIAECIERECANVLVHGEDGTDNTLLLTSLAQLILCPESRTMDGFQDLIEREWLQAGHPFQLRCAQSGWSQSRAQQESPHFLLFLDCCWQLGRQFPRALEFNERFLCTLATHAYSSEYGSFLCNNEKER
;
A
#
# COMPACT_ATOMS: atom_id res chain seq x y z
N MET A 1 -26.56 -13.07 0.54
CA MET A 1 -25.94 -13.24 -0.78
C MET A 1 -24.86 -14.27 -0.58
N GLU A 2 -25.00 -15.44 -1.18
CA GLU A 2 -23.95 -16.45 -1.12
C GLU A 2 -22.97 -16.19 -2.28
N LEU A 3 -21.66 -16.34 -2.03
CA LEU A 3 -20.65 -16.09 -3.08
C LEU A 3 -20.82 -17.05 -4.28
N SER A 4 -21.42 -18.21 -4.06
CA SER A 4 -21.81 -19.17 -5.10
C SER A 4 -22.81 -18.60 -6.10
N ASP A 5 -23.68 -17.68 -5.69
CA ASP A 5 -24.69 -17.05 -6.57
C ASP A 5 -24.03 -16.22 -7.70
N LEU A 6 -22.76 -15.83 -7.50
CA LEU A 6 -21.98 -15.06 -8.47
C LEU A 6 -21.26 -15.95 -9.50
N ILE A 7 -21.27 -17.28 -9.32
CA ILE A 7 -20.58 -18.24 -10.18
C ILE A 7 -21.56 -18.80 -11.21
N GLN A 8 -21.41 -18.37 -12.46
CA GLN A 8 -22.27 -18.81 -13.56
C GLN A 8 -21.83 -20.15 -14.16
N THR A 9 -20.52 -20.39 -14.19
CA THR A 9 -19.91 -21.65 -14.63
C THR A 9 -18.80 -21.98 -13.64
N SER A 10 -18.93 -23.12 -12.94
CA SER A 10 -17.98 -23.54 -11.91
C SER A 10 -16.77 -24.26 -12.46
N GLN A 11 -16.91 -24.94 -13.61
CA GLN A 11 -15.87 -25.77 -14.19
C GLN A 11 -15.89 -25.72 -15.72
N VAL A 12 -14.72 -25.62 -16.34
CA VAL A 12 -14.55 -25.75 -17.80
C VAL A 12 -13.33 -26.60 -18.09
N GLU A 13 -13.49 -27.61 -18.95
CA GLU A 13 -12.39 -28.50 -19.36
C GLU A 13 -11.62 -27.93 -20.56
N ASN A 14 -10.40 -28.43 -20.78
CA ASN A 14 -9.55 -28.10 -21.92
C ASN A 14 -9.25 -26.60 -22.07
N VAL A 15 -9.19 -25.87 -20.95
CA VAL A 15 -8.79 -24.46 -20.93
C VAL A 15 -7.28 -24.37 -21.07
N ARG A 16 -6.81 -23.59 -22.05
CA ARG A 16 -5.40 -23.29 -22.21
C ARG A 16 -5.05 -21.98 -21.50
N VAL A 17 -4.07 -22.00 -20.61
CA VAL A 17 -3.63 -20.84 -19.84
C VAL A 17 -2.18 -20.51 -20.15
N HIS A 18 -1.93 -19.24 -20.44
CA HIS A 18 -0.60 -18.67 -20.60
C HIS A 18 -0.34 -17.70 -19.45
N CYS A 19 0.60 -18.07 -18.57
CA CYS A 19 1.12 -17.20 -17.52
C CYS A 19 2.50 -16.66 -17.92
N PRO A 20 2.88 -15.45 -17.46
CA PRO A 20 4.23 -14.92 -17.71
C PRO A 20 5.29 -15.86 -17.15
N PHE A 21 6.37 -16.06 -17.92
CA PHE A 21 7.55 -16.87 -17.54
C PHE A 21 7.28 -18.35 -17.22
N LYS A 22 6.09 -18.86 -17.54
CA LYS A 22 5.72 -20.28 -17.40
C LYS A 22 5.35 -20.87 -18.77
N PRO A 23 5.56 -22.18 -18.99
CA PRO A 23 5.05 -22.85 -20.18
C PRO A 23 3.50 -22.79 -20.21
N PRO A 24 2.89 -22.82 -21.40
CA PRO A 24 1.42 -22.94 -21.52
C PRO A 24 0.92 -24.19 -20.80
N MET A 25 -0.18 -24.05 -20.06
CA MET A 25 -0.83 -25.14 -19.33
C MET A 25 -2.18 -25.43 -19.96
N ILE A 26 -2.60 -26.70 -20.00
CA ILE A 26 -3.94 -27.09 -20.46
C ILE A 26 -4.57 -27.94 -19.37
N GLY A 27 -5.79 -27.61 -18.99
CA GLY A 27 -6.42 -28.33 -17.91
C GLY A 27 -7.86 -27.94 -17.66
N THR A 28 -8.34 -28.34 -16.50
CA THR A 28 -9.67 -28.01 -16.01
C THR A 28 -9.59 -26.73 -15.18
N LEU A 29 -10.30 -25.69 -15.62
CA LEU A 29 -10.45 -24.43 -14.91
C LEU A 29 -11.62 -24.56 -13.93
N CYS A 30 -11.37 -24.27 -12.65
CA CYS A 30 -12.38 -24.28 -11.60
C CYS A 30 -12.52 -22.88 -10.98
N VAL A 31 -13.75 -22.41 -10.86
CA VAL A 31 -14.10 -21.17 -10.17
C VAL A 31 -14.70 -21.51 -8.82
N SER A 32 -14.03 -21.10 -7.76
CA SER A 32 -14.53 -21.14 -6.38
C SER A 32 -14.95 -19.74 -5.92
N SER A 33 -15.44 -19.62 -4.69
CA SER A 33 -15.83 -18.33 -4.10
C SER A 33 -14.67 -17.32 -3.97
N HIS A 34 -13.43 -17.79 -3.86
CA HIS A 34 -12.27 -16.91 -3.63
C HIS A 34 -11.14 -17.10 -4.63
N HIS A 35 -11.07 -18.26 -5.30
CA HIS A 35 -9.99 -18.62 -6.21
C HIS A 35 -10.49 -19.00 -7.59
N LEU A 36 -9.68 -18.65 -8.57
CA LEU A 36 -9.60 -19.29 -9.87
C LEU A 36 -8.46 -20.31 -9.84
N LEU A 37 -8.79 -21.56 -10.12
CA LEU A 37 -7.87 -22.70 -10.06
C LEU A 37 -7.76 -23.34 -11.44
N LEU A 38 -6.55 -23.76 -11.83
CA LEU A 38 -6.36 -24.63 -13.00
C LEU A 38 -5.61 -25.88 -12.58
N CYS A 39 -6.20 -27.03 -12.85
CA CYS A 39 -5.56 -28.34 -12.64
C CYS A 39 -5.18 -28.93 -14.00
N ASP A 40 -3.90 -29.23 -14.21
CA ASP A 40 -3.40 -29.84 -15.44
C ASP A 40 -3.99 -31.25 -15.64
N ALA A 41 -4.64 -31.48 -16.78
CA ALA A 41 -5.33 -32.74 -17.10
C ALA A 41 -4.36 -33.91 -17.42
N SER A 42 -3.07 -33.64 -17.62
CA SER A 42 -2.07 -34.65 -17.96
C SER A 42 -1.54 -35.45 -16.76
N VAL A 43 -1.89 -35.06 -15.53
CA VAL A 43 -1.38 -35.67 -14.29
C VAL A 43 -2.40 -36.67 -13.72
N GLY A 44 -2.65 -37.74 -14.47
CA GLY A 44 -3.45 -38.88 -14.03
C GLY A 44 -2.70 -39.87 -13.11
N ASP A 45 -1.41 -39.65 -12.84
CA ASP A 45 -0.56 -40.60 -12.11
C ASP A 45 -0.19 -40.08 -10.72
N ARG A 46 -0.60 -40.81 -9.68
CA ARG A 46 -0.71 -40.34 -8.28
C ARG A 46 0.64 -40.17 -7.56
N ASP A 47 1.76 -40.47 -8.22
CA ASP A 47 3.09 -40.59 -7.58
C ASP A 47 4.03 -39.39 -7.77
N LYS A 48 3.63 -38.31 -8.45
CA LYS A 48 4.44 -37.08 -8.61
C LYS A 48 3.67 -35.83 -8.19
N ARG A 49 3.42 -35.67 -6.89
CA ARG A 49 2.73 -34.50 -6.32
C ARG A 49 3.54 -33.19 -6.33
N GLU A 50 4.85 -33.24 -6.61
CA GLU A 50 5.72 -32.07 -6.44
C GLU A 50 5.78 -31.13 -7.67
N ASP A 51 5.29 -31.56 -8.84
CA ASP A 51 5.36 -30.80 -10.11
C ASP A 51 3.99 -30.62 -10.79
N ILE A 52 2.89 -30.52 -10.03
CA ILE A 52 1.60 -30.18 -10.64
C ILE A 52 1.65 -28.69 -11.00
N ALA A 53 1.59 -28.37 -12.29
CA ALA A 53 1.52 -27.00 -12.77
C ALA A 53 0.11 -26.46 -12.48
N GLU A 54 -0.07 -25.92 -11.27
CA GLU A 54 -1.35 -25.37 -10.83
C GLU A 54 -1.37 -23.84 -10.95
N LEU A 55 -2.45 -23.30 -11.50
CA LEU A 55 -2.78 -21.89 -11.32
C LEU A 55 -3.57 -21.74 -10.03
N TRP A 56 -3.09 -20.90 -9.12
CA TRP A 56 -3.83 -20.43 -7.95
C TRP A 56 -3.89 -18.91 -8.00
N LEU A 57 -5.09 -18.37 -8.23
CA LEU A 57 -5.31 -16.93 -8.32
C LEU A 57 -6.50 -16.52 -7.46
N LEU A 58 -6.26 -15.66 -6.47
CA LEU A 58 -7.33 -15.02 -5.72
C LEU A 58 -8.11 -14.06 -6.63
N HIS A 59 -9.44 -14.08 -6.54
CA HIS A 59 -10.27 -13.15 -7.33
C HIS A 59 -9.95 -11.69 -6.99
N CYS A 60 -9.67 -11.38 -5.72
CA CYS A 60 -9.28 -10.04 -5.29
C CYS A 60 -7.93 -9.56 -5.86
N ALA A 61 -7.12 -10.47 -6.42
CA ALA A 61 -5.88 -10.14 -7.11
C ALA A 61 -6.11 -9.65 -8.55
N VAL A 62 -7.32 -9.77 -9.10
CA VAL A 62 -7.65 -9.34 -10.46
C VAL A 62 -8.04 -7.86 -10.45
N ASP A 63 -7.28 -7.04 -11.19
CA ASP A 63 -7.60 -5.63 -11.42
C ASP A 63 -8.61 -5.46 -12.56
N LYS A 64 -8.43 -6.24 -13.63
CA LYS A 64 -9.22 -6.10 -14.85
C LYS A 64 -9.42 -7.44 -15.56
N VAL A 65 -10.65 -7.64 -16.03
CA VAL A 65 -11.04 -8.75 -16.90
C VAL A 65 -11.31 -8.21 -18.30
N GLU A 66 -10.59 -8.71 -19.29
CA GLU A 66 -10.81 -8.47 -20.72
C GLU A 66 -11.31 -9.76 -21.37
N LYS A 67 -12.29 -9.68 -22.26
CA LYS A 67 -12.84 -10.87 -22.93
C LYS A 67 -13.06 -10.62 -24.42
N SER A 68 -12.85 -11.65 -25.22
CA SER A 68 -13.14 -11.68 -26.65
C SER A 68 -13.77 -13.01 -27.01
N VAL A 69 -14.80 -13.00 -27.85
CA VAL A 69 -15.43 -14.22 -28.36
C VAL A 69 -15.40 -14.17 -29.88
N GLN A 70 -14.99 -15.26 -30.53
CA GLN A 70 -15.01 -15.35 -31.98
C GLN A 70 -16.28 -16.09 -32.42
N ASN A 71 -17.12 -15.43 -33.22
CA ASN A 71 -18.22 -16.09 -33.91
C ASN A 71 -17.65 -16.87 -35.10
N ILE A 72 -17.38 -18.15 -34.94
CA ILE A 72 -17.26 -19.05 -36.09
C ILE A 72 -18.68 -19.42 -36.52
N GLY A 73 -19.32 -18.51 -37.27
CA GLY A 73 -20.72 -18.63 -37.67
C GLY A 73 -21.00 -18.09 -39.07
N ARG A 74 -20.97 -19.00 -40.05
CA ARG A 74 -21.65 -18.97 -41.37
C ARG A 74 -21.10 -18.04 -42.47
N LEU A 75 -20.12 -18.56 -43.21
CA LEU A 75 -20.11 -18.46 -44.68
C LEU A 75 -19.70 -19.82 -45.25
N GLN A 76 -20.66 -20.75 -45.37
CA GLN A 76 -20.54 -21.85 -46.32
C GLN A 76 -21.88 -22.03 -47.02
N ASN A 77 -21.83 -21.90 -48.35
CA ASN A 77 -22.91 -22.25 -49.25
C ASN A 77 -23.29 -23.71 -49.01
N THR A 78 -24.56 -23.95 -48.70
CA THR A 78 -25.15 -25.28 -48.68
C THR A 78 -25.24 -25.82 -50.09
N GLU A 79 -24.26 -26.60 -50.52
CA GLU A 79 -24.46 -27.69 -51.48
C GLU A 79 -23.66 -28.89 -50.98
N ASN A 80 -24.39 -29.90 -50.50
CA ASN A 80 -23.97 -31.22 -50.00
C ASN A 80 -24.02 -31.35 -48.47
N GLY A 81 -25.09 -31.98 -48.00
CA GLY A 81 -25.38 -32.27 -46.59
C GLY A 81 -24.42 -33.29 -45.98
N GLN A 82 -23.22 -32.82 -45.61
CA GLN A 82 -22.41 -33.44 -44.58
C GLN A 82 -22.54 -32.60 -43.30
N GLU A 83 -23.07 -33.21 -42.24
CA GLU A 83 -22.94 -32.70 -40.87
C GLU A 83 -21.44 -32.71 -40.53
N MET A 84 -20.78 -31.57 -40.69
CA MET A 84 -19.48 -31.32 -40.07
C MET A 84 -19.71 -30.83 -38.65
N ASP A 85 -18.99 -31.40 -37.70
CA ASP A 85 -18.92 -30.92 -36.31
C ASP A 85 -18.74 -29.40 -36.31
N VAL A 86 -19.73 -28.70 -35.75
CA VAL A 86 -19.62 -27.27 -35.48
C VAL A 86 -18.52 -27.16 -34.43
N GLU A 87 -17.31 -26.75 -34.83
CA GLU A 87 -16.29 -26.31 -33.88
C GLU A 87 -16.95 -25.28 -32.96
N SER A 88 -17.20 -25.69 -31.73
CA SER A 88 -17.91 -24.90 -30.74
C SER A 88 -17.07 -23.65 -30.51
N GLY A 89 -17.63 -22.47 -30.81
CA GLY A 89 -16.88 -21.22 -30.84
C GLY A 89 -16.04 -21.03 -29.57
N SER A 90 -14.78 -20.66 -29.73
CA SER A 90 -13.86 -20.41 -28.62
C SER A 90 -13.79 -18.92 -28.28
N GLY A 91 -13.45 -18.63 -27.03
CA GLY A 91 -13.22 -17.27 -26.57
C GLY A 91 -11.92 -17.16 -25.79
N THR A 92 -11.51 -15.91 -25.56
CA THR A 92 -10.35 -15.59 -24.74
C THR A 92 -10.75 -14.72 -23.57
N VAL A 93 -10.17 -15.00 -22.41
CA VAL A 93 -10.24 -14.17 -21.21
C VAL A 93 -8.83 -13.77 -20.82
N THR A 94 -8.58 -12.48 -20.69
CA THR A 94 -7.31 -11.93 -20.22
C THR A 94 -7.52 -11.28 -18.86
N LEU A 95 -6.81 -11.77 -17.86
CA LEU A 95 -6.83 -11.26 -16.50
C LEU A 95 -5.58 -10.42 -16.26
N ARG A 96 -5.77 -9.15 -15.95
CA ARG A 96 -4.70 -8.26 -15.50
C ARG A 96 -4.73 -8.20 -13.99
N CYS A 97 -3.63 -8.56 -13.35
CA CYS A 97 -3.56 -8.78 -11.92
C CYS A 97 -2.83 -7.63 -11.20
N LYS A 98 -3.16 -7.43 -9.92
CA LYS A 98 -2.61 -6.36 -9.08
C LYS A 98 -1.11 -6.48 -8.84
N ASP A 99 -0.58 -7.69 -8.94
CA ASP A 99 0.85 -8.03 -8.93
C ASP A 99 1.54 -7.82 -10.29
N LEU A 100 0.87 -7.09 -11.19
CA LEU A 100 1.32 -6.71 -12.52
C LEU A 100 1.35 -7.86 -13.54
N ARG A 101 0.99 -9.10 -13.19
CA ARG A 101 0.91 -10.21 -14.16
C ARG A 101 -0.27 -10.05 -15.11
N VAL A 102 -0.10 -10.51 -16.34
CA VAL A 102 -1.18 -10.66 -17.32
C VAL A 102 -1.32 -12.14 -17.64
N ILE A 103 -2.48 -12.72 -17.35
CA ILE A 103 -2.79 -14.14 -17.56
C ILE A 103 -3.77 -14.21 -18.72
N HIS A 104 -3.43 -14.97 -19.76
CA HIS A 104 -4.28 -15.20 -20.92
C HIS A 104 -4.87 -16.61 -20.86
N MET A 105 -6.18 -16.73 -21.09
CA MET A 105 -6.90 -17.99 -21.10
C MET A 105 -7.67 -18.14 -22.41
N GLU A 106 -7.53 -19.28 -23.07
CA GLU A 106 -8.36 -19.72 -24.19
C GLU A 106 -9.38 -20.71 -23.64
N ILE A 107 -10.66 -20.36 -23.75
CA ILE A 107 -11.77 -21.11 -23.15
C ILE A 107 -12.62 -21.69 -24.30
N PRO A 108 -12.81 -23.02 -24.35
CA PRO A 108 -13.76 -23.64 -25.25
C PRO A 108 -15.18 -23.19 -24.91
N GLY A 109 -15.94 -22.82 -25.93
CA GLY A 109 -17.32 -22.38 -25.75
C GLY A 109 -17.45 -20.88 -25.44
N MET A 110 -18.34 -20.23 -26.20
CA MET A 110 -18.60 -18.80 -26.07
C MET A 110 -19.34 -18.48 -24.78
N GLU A 111 -20.30 -19.32 -24.38
CA GLU A 111 -21.11 -19.13 -23.18
C GLU A 111 -20.23 -19.25 -21.94
N GLU A 112 -19.41 -20.29 -21.89
CA GLU A 112 -18.42 -20.57 -20.85
C GLU A 112 -17.44 -19.40 -20.72
N THR A 113 -16.90 -18.90 -21.83
CA THR A 113 -16.03 -17.71 -21.84
C THR A 113 -16.70 -16.50 -21.17
N LEU A 114 -17.95 -16.22 -21.54
CA LEU A 114 -18.70 -15.08 -21.00
C LEU A 114 -19.05 -15.28 -19.52
N ASN A 115 -19.41 -16.49 -19.12
CA ASN A 115 -19.79 -16.86 -17.76
C ASN A 115 -18.59 -16.80 -16.82
N ILE A 116 -17.43 -17.34 -17.21
CA ILE A 116 -16.19 -17.23 -16.45
C ILE A 116 -15.79 -15.77 -16.28
N ALA A 117 -15.79 -14.98 -17.36
CA ALA A 117 -15.42 -13.57 -17.28
C ALA A 117 -16.35 -12.77 -16.35
N ARG A 118 -17.67 -13.01 -16.38
CA ARG A 118 -18.64 -12.37 -15.48
C ARG A 118 -18.44 -12.80 -14.02
N SER A 119 -18.21 -14.09 -13.78
CA SER A 119 -18.01 -14.64 -12.44
C SER A 119 -16.76 -14.04 -11.78
N VAL A 120 -15.63 -14.03 -12.50
CA VAL A 120 -14.38 -13.44 -12.00
C VAL A 120 -14.55 -11.94 -11.78
N GLN A 121 -15.19 -11.22 -12.70
CA GLN A 121 -15.42 -9.78 -12.55
C GLN A 121 -16.28 -9.45 -11.32
N ALA A 122 -17.33 -10.24 -11.05
CA ALA A 122 -18.19 -10.03 -9.88
C ALA A 122 -17.46 -10.36 -8.56
N LEU A 123 -16.68 -11.44 -8.54
CA LEU A 123 -15.94 -11.88 -7.35
C LEU A 123 -14.70 -11.01 -7.06
N SER A 124 -14.11 -10.37 -8.08
CA SER A 124 -12.96 -9.47 -7.89
C SER A 124 -13.36 -8.09 -7.35
N SER A 125 -14.63 -7.68 -7.51
CA SER A 125 -15.16 -6.37 -7.10
C SER A 125 -16.01 -6.43 -5.83
N LEU A 126 -15.74 -7.37 -4.92
CA LEU A 126 -16.47 -7.47 -3.66
C LEU A 126 -16.05 -6.37 -2.70
N ASP A 127 -17.00 -5.51 -2.32
CA ASP A 127 -16.76 -4.40 -1.38
C ASP A 127 -16.91 -4.78 0.10
N ILE A 128 -17.44 -5.98 0.38
CA ILE A 128 -17.73 -6.43 1.75
C ILE A 128 -16.49 -7.15 2.32
N VAL A 129 -15.77 -6.46 3.21
CA VAL A 129 -14.53 -6.97 3.82
C VAL A 129 -14.70 -8.33 4.49
N THR A 130 -15.83 -8.58 5.17
CA THR A 130 -16.10 -9.85 5.87
C THR A 130 -16.32 -11.05 4.94
N LEU A 131 -16.52 -10.79 3.63
CA LEU A 131 -16.61 -11.84 2.61
C LEU A 131 -15.24 -12.11 1.94
N SER A 132 -14.20 -11.36 2.29
CA SER A 132 -12.85 -11.57 1.75
C SER A 132 -12.22 -12.86 2.26
N TYR A 133 -11.30 -13.43 1.46
CA TYR A 133 -10.71 -14.75 1.74
C TYR A 133 -10.04 -14.88 3.13
N PRO A 134 -9.38 -13.86 3.71
CA PRO A 134 -8.80 -13.96 5.05
C PRO A 134 -9.77 -14.40 6.15
N PHE A 135 -11.07 -14.14 6.01
CA PHE A 135 -12.08 -14.60 6.97
C PHE A 135 -12.39 -16.10 6.86
N PHE A 136 -12.08 -16.72 5.73
CA PHE A 136 -12.30 -18.14 5.42
C PHE A 136 -11.02 -18.97 5.46
N PHE A 137 -9.85 -18.34 5.33
CA PHE A 137 -8.57 -19.02 5.36
C PHE A 137 -8.25 -19.56 6.77
N ARG A 138 -7.95 -20.86 6.86
CA ARG A 138 -7.59 -21.55 8.10
C ARG A 138 -6.33 -22.39 7.88
N PRO A 139 -5.13 -21.77 7.96
CA PRO A 139 -3.89 -22.49 7.71
C PRO A 139 -3.66 -23.57 8.78
N PRO A 140 -3.36 -24.82 8.36
CA PRO A 140 -3.14 -25.92 9.30
C PRO A 140 -1.89 -25.65 10.16
N GLY A 141 -2.00 -25.89 11.46
CA GLY A 141 -0.89 -25.69 12.41
C GLY A 141 -0.70 -24.27 12.91
N TYR A 142 -1.53 -23.32 12.47
CA TYR A 142 -1.54 -21.95 12.99
C TYR A 142 -2.78 -21.72 13.86
N SER A 143 -2.57 -21.36 15.12
CA SER A 143 -3.59 -20.69 15.95
C SER A 143 -3.33 -19.19 15.91
N LEU A 144 -4.36 -18.35 16.09
CA LEU A 144 -4.17 -16.96 16.51
C LEU A 144 -3.34 -17.00 17.81
N GLY A 145 -2.04 -16.75 17.70
CA GLY A 145 -1.10 -16.88 18.80
C GLY A 145 -1.13 -15.68 19.73
N HIS A 146 -0.38 -15.76 20.83
CA HIS A 146 0.08 -14.57 21.55
C HIS A 146 1.03 -13.77 20.63
N GLY A 147 0.81 -12.47 20.47
CA GLY A 147 1.66 -11.61 19.63
C GLY A 147 1.06 -11.18 18.29
N TRP A 148 -0.28 -11.13 18.16
CA TRP A 148 -0.94 -10.28 17.16
C TRP A 148 -1.63 -9.12 17.88
N PRO A 149 -1.30 -7.84 17.59
CA PRO A 149 -0.26 -7.40 16.66
C PRO A 149 1.15 -7.76 17.15
N ARG A 150 2.11 -7.83 16.21
CA ARG A 150 3.49 -8.27 16.47
C ARG A 150 4.24 -7.30 17.38
N ASP A 151 4.20 -6.02 17.05
CA ASP A 151 4.71 -4.93 17.86
C ASP A 151 3.55 -4.02 18.26
N THR A 152 3.62 -3.45 19.45
CA THR A 152 2.61 -2.51 19.97
C THR A 152 3.28 -1.19 20.29
N MET A 153 2.51 -0.10 20.27
CA MET A 153 3.01 1.20 20.73
C MET A 153 3.54 1.12 22.17
N GLU A 154 2.97 0.26 23.02
CA GLU A 154 3.44 -0.05 24.37
C GLU A 154 4.83 -0.67 24.36
N ASN A 155 5.05 -1.72 23.57
CA ASN A 155 6.35 -2.38 23.47
C ASN A 155 7.42 -1.41 22.95
N PHE A 156 7.09 -0.63 21.92
CA PHE A 156 7.97 0.41 21.40
C PHE A 156 8.29 1.47 22.47
N TYR A 157 7.28 1.96 23.19
CA TYR A 157 7.45 2.91 24.29
C TYR A 157 8.34 2.32 25.40
N HIS A 158 8.15 1.06 25.78
CA HIS A 158 8.95 0.41 26.82
C HIS A 158 10.43 0.32 26.47
N LYS A 159 10.76 0.02 25.20
CA LYS A 159 12.15 0.04 24.71
C LYS A 159 12.74 1.45 24.80
N MET A 160 12.00 2.45 24.31
CA MET A 160 12.44 3.85 24.30
C MET A 160 12.56 4.47 25.71
N ARG A 161 11.67 4.12 26.66
CA ARG A 161 11.70 4.68 28.03
C ARG A 161 13.00 4.34 28.78
N ALA A 162 13.69 3.28 28.36
CA ALA A 162 15.00 2.94 28.92
C ALA A 162 16.07 3.98 28.59
N GLU A 163 15.87 4.80 27.56
CA GLU A 163 16.81 5.79 27.06
C GLU A 163 16.44 7.23 27.46
N THR A 164 15.15 7.53 27.70
CA THR A 164 14.67 8.88 28.06
C THR A 164 13.38 8.84 28.89
N ASP A 165 13.19 9.84 29.75
CA ASP A 165 11.96 10.06 30.53
C ASP A 165 11.13 11.26 30.00
N ASP A 166 11.53 11.87 28.88
CA ASP A 166 10.92 13.09 28.32
C ASP A 166 9.60 12.83 27.59
N TRP A 167 9.27 11.56 27.35
CA TRP A 167 8.11 11.11 26.59
C TRP A 167 7.20 10.23 27.45
N ARG A 168 5.89 10.28 27.17
CA ARG A 168 4.89 9.43 27.81
C ARG A 168 4.00 8.75 26.79
N LEU A 169 3.51 7.57 27.16
CA LEU A 169 2.40 6.94 26.47
C LEU A 169 1.08 7.59 26.93
N SER A 170 0.31 8.11 25.99
CA SER A 170 -1.00 8.72 26.23
C SER A 170 -2.11 7.81 25.73
N GLU A 171 -3.16 7.69 26.54
CA GLU A 171 -4.40 6.97 26.22
C GLU A 171 -5.50 7.92 25.76
N VAL A 172 -5.15 9.15 25.37
CA VAL A 172 -6.09 10.19 24.94
C VAL A 172 -7.02 9.72 23.82
N ASN A 173 -6.55 8.79 22.97
CA ASN A 173 -7.27 8.26 21.81
C ASN A 173 -7.79 6.83 22.02
N LEU A 174 -7.93 6.35 23.25
CA LEU A 174 -8.27 4.94 23.56
C LEU A 174 -9.58 4.47 22.89
N ASP A 175 -10.55 5.36 22.71
CA ASP A 175 -11.83 5.09 22.05
C ASP A 175 -11.91 5.58 20.59
N PHE A 176 -10.77 6.00 20.04
CA PHE A 176 -10.62 6.52 18.67
C PHE A 176 -11.52 7.71 18.35
N LYS A 177 -11.99 8.48 19.35
CA LYS A 177 -12.83 9.67 19.13
C LYS A 177 -12.03 10.89 18.71
N ILE A 178 -10.79 11.03 19.20
CA ILE A 178 -9.95 12.19 18.90
C ILE A 178 -9.40 12.10 17.49
N CYS A 179 -8.86 10.93 17.15
CA CYS A 179 -8.32 10.66 15.83
C CYS A 179 -8.63 9.20 15.44
N PRO A 180 -9.67 8.98 14.62
CA PRO A 180 -10.06 7.63 14.23
C PRO A 180 -8.99 6.84 13.45
N SER A 181 -8.05 7.55 12.83
CA SER A 181 -6.98 6.97 12.01
C SER A 181 -5.64 6.83 12.74
N TYR A 182 -5.56 7.20 14.01
CA TYR A 182 -4.40 6.93 14.87
C TYR A 182 -4.63 5.67 15.70
N PRO A 183 -3.55 5.11 16.28
CA PRO A 183 -3.67 4.02 17.22
C PRO A 183 -4.39 4.46 18.50
N ALA A 184 -4.86 3.47 19.28
CA ALA A 184 -5.52 3.74 20.55
C ALA A 184 -4.62 4.49 21.55
N LYS A 185 -3.32 4.22 21.50
CA LYS A 185 -2.30 4.88 22.34
C LYS A 185 -1.22 5.52 21.48
N VAL A 186 -0.79 6.71 21.88
CA VAL A 186 0.23 7.49 21.17
C VAL A 186 1.32 7.97 22.11
N ILE A 187 2.53 8.15 21.59
CA ILE A 187 3.67 8.66 22.36
C ILE A 187 3.80 10.17 22.11
N VAL A 188 3.85 10.93 23.20
CA VAL A 188 3.87 12.41 23.19
C VAL A 188 4.82 12.94 24.26
N PRO A 189 5.23 14.22 24.22
CA PRO A 189 6.04 14.82 25.27
C PRO A 189 5.37 14.68 26.64
N ARG A 190 6.14 14.27 27.65
CA ARG A 190 5.64 13.97 29.00
C ARG A 190 4.94 15.15 29.65
N ILE A 191 5.42 16.36 29.40
CA ILE A 191 4.89 17.59 30.00
C ILE A 191 3.54 18.02 29.42
N CYS A 192 3.13 17.48 28.26
CA CYS A 192 1.84 17.81 27.65
C CYS A 192 0.72 17.01 28.31
N SER A 193 -0.35 17.67 28.77
CA SER A 193 -1.55 17.02 29.30
C SER A 193 -2.47 16.50 28.18
N ASP A 194 -3.31 15.51 28.46
CA ASP A 194 -4.29 15.00 27.48
C ASP A 194 -5.28 16.08 27.02
N GLU A 195 -5.61 17.06 27.86
CA GLU A 195 -6.39 18.25 27.47
C GLU A 195 -5.66 19.09 26.42
N THR A 196 -4.33 19.22 26.54
CA THR A 196 -3.50 19.91 25.54
C THR A 196 -3.53 19.16 24.21
N LEU A 197 -3.42 17.82 24.26
CA LEU A 197 -3.48 16.97 23.07
C LEU A 197 -4.85 17.07 22.37
N GLN A 198 -5.95 17.02 23.10
CA GLN A 198 -7.30 17.18 22.54
C GLN A 198 -7.47 18.50 21.78
N LYS A 199 -6.97 19.61 22.34
CA LYS A 199 -7.03 20.92 21.69
C LYS A 199 -6.07 21.06 20.51
N ALA A 200 -4.90 20.40 20.56
CA ALA A 200 -4.00 20.31 19.42
C ALA A 200 -4.60 19.46 18.29
N ALA A 201 -5.25 18.34 18.62
CA ALA A 201 -5.96 17.47 17.69
C ALA A 201 -7.06 18.23 16.94
N ALA A 202 -7.87 19.03 17.65
CA ALA A 202 -8.91 19.85 17.02
C ALA A 202 -8.34 20.89 16.03
N PHE A 203 -7.06 21.24 16.14
CA PHE A 203 -6.36 22.14 15.22
C PHE A 203 -5.63 21.40 14.08
N ARG A 204 -5.64 20.07 14.04
CA ARG A 204 -4.93 19.27 13.04
C ARG A 204 -5.92 18.50 12.18
N GLN A 205 -5.65 18.44 10.88
CA GLN A 205 -6.52 17.75 9.92
C GLN A 205 -6.83 16.32 10.40
N ALA A 206 -8.13 15.98 10.42
CA ALA A 206 -8.66 14.70 10.92
C ALA A 206 -8.21 14.30 12.35
N GLY A 207 -7.83 15.26 13.19
CA GLY A 207 -7.36 14.99 14.55
C GLY A 207 -5.95 14.43 14.63
N ARG A 208 -5.18 14.37 13.54
CA ARG A 208 -3.84 13.77 13.50
C ARG A 208 -2.78 14.75 14.00
N PHE A 209 -2.75 14.95 15.32
CA PHE A 209 -1.81 15.85 16.00
C PHE A 209 -0.38 15.28 16.03
N PRO A 210 0.66 16.11 16.26
CA PRO A 210 2.03 15.65 16.36
C PRO A 210 2.23 14.54 17.39
N VAL A 211 2.68 13.38 16.92
CA VAL A 211 3.03 12.21 17.74
C VAL A 211 4.42 11.70 17.36
N LEU A 212 5.10 11.05 18.31
CA LEU A 212 6.41 10.44 18.08
C LEU A 212 6.30 9.27 17.10
N SER A 213 7.20 9.26 16.12
CA SER A 213 7.41 8.17 15.16
C SER A 213 8.70 7.41 15.45
N TYR A 214 9.78 8.14 15.79
CA TYR A 214 11.07 7.58 16.14
C TYR A 214 11.84 8.49 17.10
N TYR A 215 12.61 7.89 18.00
CA TYR A 215 13.51 8.58 18.91
C TYR A 215 14.95 8.12 18.64
N HIS A 216 15.84 9.08 18.43
CA HIS A 216 17.24 8.84 18.18
C HIS A 216 18.04 9.10 19.46
N SER A 217 18.37 8.03 20.19
CA SER A 217 18.94 8.13 21.54
C SER A 217 20.33 8.75 21.59
N ALA A 218 21.16 8.54 20.57
CA ALA A 218 22.51 9.10 20.53
C ALA A 218 22.53 10.64 20.55
N ASN A 219 21.59 11.28 19.85
CA ASN A 219 21.48 12.76 19.80
C ASN A 219 20.32 13.30 20.63
N GLN A 220 19.53 12.43 21.26
CA GLN A 220 18.30 12.77 21.96
C GLN A 220 17.29 13.54 21.10
N THR A 221 17.24 13.23 19.80
CA THR A 221 16.36 13.88 18.83
C THR A 221 15.15 13.02 18.50
N ALA A 222 14.07 13.68 18.08
CA ALA A 222 12.80 13.04 17.78
C ALA A 222 12.36 13.29 16.34
N LEU A 223 11.86 12.23 15.72
CA LEU A 223 11.08 12.26 14.49
C LEU A 223 9.60 12.17 14.85
N LEU A 224 8.84 13.18 14.46
CA LEU A 224 7.42 13.34 14.69
C LEU A 224 6.66 13.24 13.37
N ARG A 225 5.39 12.86 13.46
CA ARG A 225 4.45 12.85 12.34
C ARG A 225 3.13 13.49 12.73
N SER A 226 2.49 14.14 11.77
CA SER A 226 1.14 14.71 11.92
C SER A 226 0.46 14.88 10.57
N ALA A 227 -0.78 15.37 10.60
CA ALA A 227 -1.38 16.03 9.44
C ALA A 227 -1.16 17.56 9.49
N GLN A 228 -1.62 18.27 8.47
CA GLN A 228 -1.48 19.73 8.41
C GLN A 228 -2.26 20.43 9.54
N PRO A 229 -1.83 21.63 9.97
CA PRO A 229 -2.62 22.50 10.83
C PRO A 229 -3.83 23.12 10.09
N LEU A 230 -4.90 23.41 10.84
CA LEU A 230 -6.16 23.97 10.36
C LEU A 230 -6.30 25.43 10.80
N PHE A 231 -6.14 26.38 9.88
CA PHE A 231 -6.18 27.81 10.19
C PHE A 231 -7.57 28.45 10.10
N GLY A 232 -8.58 27.74 9.54
CA GLY A 232 -9.98 28.16 9.52
C GLY A 232 -10.23 29.60 9.07
N THR A 233 -11.34 30.21 9.51
CA THR A 233 -11.71 31.62 9.25
C THR A 233 -11.36 32.59 10.39
N ALA A 234 -11.04 32.12 11.61
CA ALA A 234 -10.51 32.89 12.76
C ALA A 234 -10.08 31.96 13.93
N PRO A 235 -9.26 32.40 14.92
CA PRO A 235 -7.97 33.07 14.78
C PRO A 235 -6.86 32.06 14.37
N HIS A 236 -5.88 32.56 13.60
CA HIS A 236 -4.87 31.83 12.84
C HIS A 236 -3.79 31.07 13.64
N HIS A 237 -4.09 30.49 14.80
CA HIS A 237 -3.12 29.74 15.60
C HIS A 237 -3.78 28.90 16.71
N CYS A 238 -3.06 27.87 17.18
CA CYS A 238 -3.41 27.11 18.37
C CYS A 238 -2.26 27.11 19.38
N LYS A 239 -2.49 27.70 20.57
CA LYS A 239 -1.47 27.73 21.64
C LYS A 239 -1.11 26.33 22.15
N HIS A 240 -2.05 25.39 22.08
CA HIS A 240 -1.85 24.01 22.54
C HIS A 240 -1.00 23.21 21.53
N ASP A 241 -1.19 23.44 20.23
CA ASP A 241 -0.31 22.89 19.18
C ASP A 241 1.10 23.47 19.25
N GLU A 242 1.20 24.80 19.43
CA GLU A 242 2.48 25.49 19.69
C GLU A 242 3.19 24.92 20.93
N ALA A 243 2.46 24.71 22.03
CA ALA A 243 3.01 24.13 23.25
C ALA A 243 3.44 22.68 23.06
N LEU A 244 2.66 21.87 22.33
CA LEU A 244 3.00 20.48 22.01
C LEU A 244 4.30 20.38 21.20
N LEU A 245 4.44 21.18 20.14
CA LEU A 245 5.65 21.18 19.33
C LEU A 245 6.86 21.74 20.09
N ASN A 246 6.68 22.79 20.90
CA ASN A 246 7.78 23.30 21.73
C ASN A 246 8.18 22.32 22.83
N ALA A 247 7.25 21.54 23.38
CA ALA A 247 7.52 20.52 24.38
C ALA A 247 8.34 19.34 23.84
N ALA A 248 8.30 19.10 22.53
CA ALA A 248 9.15 18.11 21.89
C ALA A 248 10.61 18.57 21.76
N LEU A 249 10.87 19.89 21.80
CA LEU A 249 12.22 20.46 21.70
C LEU A 249 12.90 20.46 23.08
N MET A 250 14.17 20.05 23.13
CA MET A 250 15.02 20.32 24.29
C MET A 250 15.29 21.82 24.43
N GLU A 251 15.72 22.26 25.61
CA GLU A 251 16.02 23.66 25.86
C GLU A 251 17.08 24.19 24.88
N GLN A 252 16.80 25.34 24.24
CA GLN A 252 17.63 25.96 23.19
C GLN A 252 17.79 25.18 21.87
N SER A 253 17.08 24.06 21.68
CA SER A 253 17.10 23.33 20.41
C SER A 253 16.17 23.95 19.36
N SER A 254 16.42 23.63 18.08
CA SER A 254 15.56 23.98 16.95
C SER A 254 15.13 22.73 16.20
N GLY A 255 14.04 22.82 15.46
CA GLY A 255 13.51 21.71 14.67
C GLY A 255 13.17 22.09 13.24
N PHE A 256 12.99 21.06 12.41
CA PHE A 256 12.52 21.21 11.03
C PHE A 256 11.12 20.67 10.86
N ILE A 257 10.34 21.36 10.05
CA ILE A 257 9.04 20.86 9.60
C ILE A 257 9.19 20.54 8.11
N ILE A 258 9.10 19.26 7.77
CA ILE A 258 9.11 18.80 6.38
C ILE A 258 7.66 18.69 5.92
N ASP A 259 7.21 19.70 5.18
CA ASP A 259 5.91 19.69 4.53
C ASP A 259 6.06 19.00 3.16
N THR A 260 5.33 17.89 2.95
CA THR A 260 5.45 17.10 1.72
C THR A 260 4.79 17.74 0.50
N ARG A 261 4.31 18.99 0.64
CA ARG A 261 3.72 19.79 -0.44
C ARG A 261 4.67 20.91 -0.85
N SER A 262 4.50 21.40 -2.06
CA SER A 262 5.13 22.64 -2.49
C SER A 262 4.63 23.82 -1.65
N ALA A 263 5.43 24.90 -1.61
CA ALA A 263 5.01 26.13 -0.95
C ALA A 263 3.72 26.73 -1.56
N GLN A 264 3.47 26.47 -2.85
CA GLN A 264 2.25 26.91 -3.54
C GLN A 264 1.04 26.11 -3.09
N GLU A 265 1.15 24.78 -3.03
CA GLU A 265 0.06 23.90 -2.55
C GLU A 265 -0.24 24.13 -1.08
N ALA A 266 0.78 24.32 -0.23
CA ALA A 266 0.57 24.67 1.18
C ALA A 266 -0.14 26.03 1.33
N LYS A 267 0.16 26.99 0.46
CA LYS A 267 -0.55 28.27 0.40
C LYS A 267 -1.99 28.12 -0.12
N GLN A 268 -2.24 27.23 -1.07
CA GLN A 268 -3.59 26.93 -1.53
C GLN A 268 -4.41 26.25 -0.43
N ALA A 269 -3.85 25.25 0.25
CA ALA A 269 -4.50 24.60 1.39
C ALA A 269 -4.87 25.61 2.48
N ARG A 270 -4.08 26.67 2.66
CA ARG A 270 -4.41 27.77 3.57
C ARG A 270 -5.70 28.49 3.21
N ASN A 271 -6.01 28.63 1.93
CA ASN A 271 -7.28 29.22 1.48
C ASN A 271 -8.47 28.28 1.71
N GLU A 272 -8.20 26.97 1.79
CA GLU A 272 -9.20 25.92 2.03
C GLU A 272 -9.33 25.56 3.52
N GLY A 273 -8.63 26.29 4.41
CA GLY A 273 -8.70 26.13 5.86
C GLY A 273 -7.60 25.27 6.49
N GLY A 274 -6.77 24.61 5.67
CA GLY A 274 -5.52 23.95 6.09
C GLY A 274 -4.33 24.92 6.13
N GLY A 275 -3.11 24.44 5.87
CA GLY A 275 -1.91 25.29 5.70
C GLY A 275 -0.63 24.68 6.27
N THR A 276 0.31 25.54 6.66
CA THR A 276 1.59 25.17 7.29
C THR A 276 1.95 26.15 8.42
N GLU A 277 2.77 25.70 9.36
CA GLU A 277 3.22 26.42 10.55
C GLU A 277 3.93 27.74 10.20
N SER A 278 3.52 28.85 10.82
CA SER A 278 4.10 30.17 10.53
C SER A 278 5.34 30.46 11.38
N LYS A 279 6.38 31.02 10.75
CA LYS A 279 7.66 31.38 11.41
C LYS A 279 7.50 32.31 12.63
N SER A 280 6.47 33.17 12.64
CA SER A 280 6.24 34.10 13.75
C SER A 280 5.76 33.41 15.03
N ARG A 281 5.10 32.26 14.90
CA ARG A 281 4.50 31.49 16.00
C ARG A 281 5.35 30.29 16.39
N TYR A 282 5.82 29.55 15.41
CA TYR A 282 6.68 28.39 15.60
C TYR A 282 8.15 28.81 15.42
N ARG A 283 8.63 29.69 16.30
CA ARG A 283 9.92 30.40 16.13
C ARG A 283 11.14 29.47 16.06
N ASN A 284 11.08 28.36 16.79
CA ASN A 284 12.14 27.36 16.85
C ASN A 284 12.00 26.28 15.76
N TRP A 285 10.96 26.37 14.92
CA TRP A 285 10.69 25.40 13.86
C TRP A 285 10.84 26.06 12.49
N ARG A 286 11.71 25.49 11.65
CA ARG A 286 11.91 25.94 10.28
C ARG A 286 11.19 25.01 9.30
N VAL A 287 10.22 25.55 8.57
CA VAL A 287 9.50 24.82 7.53
C VAL A 287 10.34 24.68 6.26
N LEU A 288 10.42 23.46 5.73
CA LEU A 288 11.03 23.10 4.46
C LEU A 288 9.99 22.38 3.60
N HIS A 289 9.73 22.92 2.42
CA HIS A 289 8.83 22.30 1.46
C HIS A 289 9.57 21.25 0.61
N ARG A 290 9.04 20.03 0.59
CA ARG A 290 9.56 18.88 -0.15
C ARG A 290 8.39 18.24 -0.91
N PRO A 291 8.03 18.77 -2.09
CA PRO A 291 6.87 18.28 -2.83
C PRO A 291 7.07 16.82 -3.23
N LEU A 292 6.14 15.96 -2.83
CA LEU A 292 6.02 14.59 -3.28
C LEU A 292 4.64 14.39 -3.92
N GLU A 293 4.61 13.68 -5.04
CA GLU A 293 3.38 13.34 -5.77
C GLU A 293 2.45 12.45 -4.91
N ARG A 294 1.15 12.50 -5.16
CA ARG A 294 0.15 11.77 -4.36
C ARG A 294 -1.08 11.36 -5.17
N GLY A 295 -1.87 10.44 -4.60
CA GLY A 295 -3.19 10.06 -5.10
C GLY A 295 -3.14 9.63 -6.57
N HIS A 296 -4.05 10.20 -7.37
CA HIS A 296 -4.21 9.85 -8.78
C HIS A 296 -2.96 10.06 -9.63
N ALA A 297 -2.17 11.12 -9.39
CA ALA A 297 -1.00 11.40 -10.21
C ALA A 297 0.11 10.35 -9.98
N LEU A 298 0.29 9.89 -8.74
CA LEU A 298 1.20 8.78 -8.43
C LEU A 298 0.67 7.45 -8.98
N GLN A 299 -0.64 7.23 -8.95
CA GLN A 299 -1.28 6.05 -9.56
C GLN A 299 -1.07 6.02 -11.09
N ASP A 300 -1.29 7.14 -11.77
CA ASP A 300 -1.06 7.29 -13.22
C ASP A 300 0.41 7.08 -13.59
N SER A 301 1.35 7.51 -12.73
CA SER A 301 2.78 7.19 -12.88
C SER A 301 3.03 5.67 -12.93
N LEU A 302 2.44 4.91 -12.00
CA LEU A 302 2.55 3.45 -11.99
C LEU A 302 1.90 2.82 -13.22
N VAL A 303 0.69 3.24 -13.58
CA VAL A 303 -0.03 2.72 -14.77
C VAL A 303 0.80 2.91 -16.04
N ARG A 304 1.39 4.09 -16.24
CA ARG A 304 2.25 4.37 -17.40
C ARG A 304 3.51 3.52 -17.40
N LEU A 305 4.12 3.28 -16.25
CA LEU A 305 5.27 2.39 -16.11
C LEU A 305 4.90 0.97 -16.53
N VAL A 306 3.82 0.44 -15.98
CA VAL A 306 3.36 -0.94 -16.22
C VAL A 306 3.00 -1.15 -17.70
N VAL A 307 2.25 -0.23 -18.30
CA VAL A 307 1.93 -0.27 -19.74
C VAL A 307 3.20 -0.23 -20.59
N THR A 308 4.21 0.56 -20.20
CA THR A 308 5.47 0.64 -20.94
C THR A 308 6.27 -0.66 -20.86
N CYS A 309 6.25 -1.37 -19.73
CA CYS A 309 6.92 -2.66 -19.57
C CYS A 309 6.28 -3.79 -20.38
N TYR A 310 4.99 -3.69 -20.71
CA TYR A 310 4.23 -4.70 -21.45
C TYR A 310 4.11 -4.43 -22.96
N ASP A 311 4.76 -3.40 -23.48
CA ASP A 311 4.76 -3.07 -24.90
C ASP A 311 5.98 -3.70 -25.59
N PRO A 312 5.86 -4.86 -26.27
CA PRO A 312 6.98 -5.50 -26.96
C PRO A 312 7.36 -4.78 -28.26
N SER A 313 6.57 -3.80 -28.71
CA SER A 313 6.73 -3.19 -30.03
C SER A 313 7.72 -2.02 -30.05
N ILE A 314 8.21 -1.60 -28.88
CA ILE A 314 9.04 -0.40 -28.73
C ILE A 314 10.52 -0.76 -28.61
N GLY A 315 11.34 -0.10 -29.44
CA GLY A 315 12.80 -0.16 -29.30
C GLY A 315 13.30 0.57 -28.05
N MET A 316 14.52 0.24 -27.61
CA MET A 316 15.13 0.72 -26.36
C MET A 316 15.05 2.25 -26.16
N THR A 317 15.35 3.05 -27.18
CA THR A 317 15.30 4.53 -27.08
C THR A 317 13.90 5.03 -26.73
N ARG A 318 12.87 4.46 -27.35
CA ARG A 318 11.48 4.83 -27.07
C ARG A 318 11.01 4.29 -25.73
N TRP A 319 11.48 3.11 -25.33
CA TRP A 319 11.24 2.55 -24.00
C TRP A 319 11.81 3.45 -22.89
N LEU A 320 13.07 3.90 -23.01
CA LEU A 320 13.69 4.82 -22.05
C LEU A 320 12.94 6.16 -21.98
N SER A 321 12.50 6.69 -23.12
CA SER A 321 11.69 7.92 -23.16
C SER A 321 10.35 7.75 -22.45
N LYS A 322 9.65 6.63 -22.68
CA LYS A 322 8.39 6.31 -21.97
C LYS A 322 8.62 6.07 -20.47
N LEU A 323 9.70 5.39 -20.10
CA LEU A 323 10.10 5.19 -18.69
C LEU A 323 10.31 6.53 -17.98
N GLN A 324 11.04 7.46 -18.61
CA GLN A 324 11.23 8.80 -18.07
C GLN A 324 9.90 9.57 -17.97
N ALA A 325 9.04 9.47 -18.98
CA ALA A 325 7.73 10.11 -18.99
C ALA A 325 6.74 9.53 -17.94
N ALA A 326 6.95 8.28 -17.51
CA ALA A 326 6.18 7.67 -16.43
C ALA A 326 6.53 8.28 -15.06
N ARG A 327 7.72 8.91 -14.89
CA ARG A 327 8.18 9.59 -13.66
C ARG A 327 8.32 8.73 -12.40
N TRP A 328 8.06 7.43 -12.45
CA TRP A 328 8.16 6.55 -11.27
C TRP A 328 9.53 6.66 -10.57
N LEU A 329 10.62 6.58 -11.35
CA LEU A 329 11.98 6.72 -10.81
C LEU A 329 12.27 8.13 -10.24
N SER A 330 11.57 9.17 -10.73
CA SER A 330 11.64 10.50 -10.13
C SER A 330 11.02 10.51 -8.73
N HIS A 331 9.88 9.85 -8.55
CA HIS A 331 9.23 9.74 -7.24
C HIS A 331 10.07 8.95 -6.24
N VAL A 332 10.68 7.83 -6.67
CA VAL A 332 11.64 7.06 -5.87
C VAL A 332 12.82 7.94 -5.43
N LYS A 333 13.41 8.69 -6.36
CA LYS A 333 14.50 9.62 -6.07
C LYS A 333 14.08 10.71 -5.06
N GLU A 334 12.93 11.33 -5.26
CA GLU A 334 12.41 12.41 -4.41
C GLU A 334 12.14 11.93 -2.98
N ALA A 335 11.55 10.74 -2.83
CA ALA A 335 11.32 10.11 -1.53
C ALA A 335 12.63 9.80 -0.81
N LEU A 336 13.58 9.11 -1.46
CA LEU A 336 14.89 8.78 -0.88
C LEU A 336 15.71 10.03 -0.55
N SER A 337 15.71 11.04 -1.42
CA SER A 337 16.41 12.30 -1.17
C SER A 337 15.83 13.05 0.02
N THR A 338 14.51 13.02 0.21
CA THR A 338 13.84 13.68 1.33
C THR A 338 14.05 12.91 2.63
N ALA A 339 13.97 11.58 2.60
CA ALA A 339 14.29 10.73 3.75
C ALA A 339 15.76 10.89 4.19
N GLY A 340 16.69 11.00 3.23
CA GLY A 340 18.09 11.30 3.51
C GLY A 340 18.29 12.66 4.18
N LEU A 341 17.54 13.68 3.75
CA LEU A 341 17.53 14.99 4.43
C LEU A 341 16.98 14.90 5.86
N ILE A 342 15.89 14.16 6.08
CA ILE A 342 15.34 13.93 7.44
C ILE A 342 16.38 13.26 8.32
N ALA A 343 17.06 12.23 7.81
CA ALA A 343 18.13 11.55 8.51
C ALA A 343 19.31 12.49 8.83
N GLU A 344 19.72 13.33 7.88
CA GLU A 344 20.77 14.34 8.09
C GLU A 344 20.40 15.36 9.17
N CYS A 345 19.15 15.84 9.19
CA CYS A 345 18.66 16.73 10.24
C CYS A 345 18.76 16.10 11.64
N ILE A 346 18.42 14.81 11.76
CA ILE A 346 18.42 14.07 13.04
C ILE A 346 19.85 13.72 13.48
N GLU A 347 20.67 13.21 12.57
CA GLU A 347 22.01 12.67 12.85
C GLU A 347 23.08 13.76 12.93
N ARG A 348 23.07 14.74 12.01
CA ARG A 348 24.14 15.73 11.88
C ARG A 348 23.80 17.09 12.45
N GLU A 349 22.58 17.56 12.25
CA GLU A 349 22.14 18.86 12.80
C GLU A 349 21.63 18.75 14.23
N CYS A 350 21.50 17.52 14.76
CA CYS A 350 20.93 17.24 16.08
C CYS A 350 19.59 17.97 16.30
N ALA A 351 18.74 17.99 15.26
CA ALA A 351 17.47 18.69 15.25
C ALA A 351 16.30 17.73 15.21
N ASN A 352 15.21 18.10 15.90
CA ASN A 352 13.95 17.36 15.82
C ASN A 352 13.26 17.64 14.49
N VAL A 353 12.54 16.65 13.97
CA VAL A 353 11.88 16.77 12.67
C VAL A 353 10.41 16.41 12.82
N LEU A 354 9.52 17.29 12.37
CA LEU A 354 8.12 17.00 12.15
C LEU A 354 7.89 16.79 10.65
N VAL A 355 7.33 15.65 10.27
CA VAL A 355 6.91 15.38 8.89
C VAL A 355 5.40 15.44 8.82
N HIS A 356 4.85 16.21 7.88
CA HIS A 356 3.42 16.18 7.57
C HIS A 356 3.15 16.50 6.11
N GLY A 357 2.02 16.01 5.63
CA GLY A 357 1.41 16.43 4.38
C GLY A 357 0.01 16.96 4.67
N GLU A 358 -0.92 16.81 3.73
CA GLU A 358 -2.31 17.18 3.98
C GLU A 358 -2.93 16.32 5.11
N ASP A 359 -3.04 15.01 4.89
CA ASP A 359 -3.69 14.08 5.82
C ASP A 359 -2.69 13.33 6.72
N GLY A 360 -1.39 13.33 6.40
CA GLY A 360 -0.40 12.63 7.22
C GLY A 360 -0.50 11.10 7.20
N THR A 361 -1.10 10.50 6.17
CA THR A 361 -1.37 9.05 6.04
C THR A 361 -0.65 8.36 4.87
N ASP A 362 -0.03 9.14 3.98
CA ASP A 362 0.63 8.64 2.77
C ASP A 362 2.12 9.03 2.76
N ASN A 363 2.50 10.11 2.06
CA ASN A 363 3.89 10.58 1.95
C ASN A 363 4.57 10.81 3.31
N THR A 364 3.82 11.21 4.34
CA THR A 364 4.34 11.32 5.71
C THR A 364 4.87 9.98 6.22
N LEU A 365 4.09 8.91 6.08
CA LEU A 365 4.46 7.56 6.55
C LEU A 365 5.58 6.95 5.70
N LEU A 366 5.57 7.22 4.39
CA LEU A 366 6.66 6.88 3.48
C LEU A 366 7.99 7.48 3.97
N LEU A 367 8.01 8.78 4.25
CA LEU A 367 9.22 9.49 4.64
C LEU A 367 9.68 9.12 6.06
N THR A 368 8.78 8.98 7.02
CA THR A 368 9.15 8.56 8.38
C THR A 368 9.69 7.14 8.42
N SER A 369 9.12 6.23 7.63
CA SER A 369 9.60 4.85 7.51
C SER A 369 10.98 4.78 6.86
N LEU A 370 11.21 5.52 5.76
CA LEU A 370 12.51 5.53 5.09
C LEU A 370 13.60 6.18 5.94
N ALA A 371 13.27 7.26 6.66
CA ALA A 371 14.20 7.88 7.59
C ALA A 371 14.62 6.91 8.70
N GLN A 372 13.67 6.15 9.26
CA GLN A 372 13.95 5.09 10.23
C GLN A 372 14.84 3.99 9.64
N LEU A 373 14.58 3.55 8.40
CA LEU A 373 15.41 2.54 7.73
C LEU A 373 16.87 2.99 7.56
N ILE A 374 17.07 4.29 7.31
CA ILE A 374 18.41 4.89 7.20
C ILE A 374 19.08 4.95 8.58
N LEU A 375 18.38 5.50 9.58
CA LEU A 375 18.94 5.82 10.90
C LEU A 375 19.09 4.62 11.84
N CYS A 376 18.12 3.69 11.84
CA CYS A 376 17.97 2.65 12.85
C CYS A 376 18.40 1.27 12.29
N PRO A 377 19.52 0.69 12.75
CA PRO A 377 19.96 -0.64 12.30
C PRO A 377 18.94 -1.75 12.55
N GLU A 378 18.19 -1.69 13.65
CA GLU A 378 17.18 -2.69 14.01
C GLU A 378 16.10 -2.80 12.93
N SER A 379 15.68 -1.67 12.34
CA SER A 379 14.69 -1.63 11.27
C SER A 379 15.13 -2.30 9.96
N ARG A 380 16.40 -2.66 9.83
CA ARG A 380 16.95 -3.37 8.66
C ARG A 380 17.02 -4.89 8.85
N THR A 381 16.71 -5.38 10.05
CA THR A 381 16.47 -6.80 10.32
C THR A 381 15.10 -7.21 9.78
N MET A 382 14.88 -8.51 9.55
CA MET A 382 13.59 -9.04 9.12
C MET A 382 12.49 -8.68 10.13
N ASP A 383 12.77 -8.91 11.41
CA ASP A 383 11.86 -8.65 12.51
C ASP A 383 11.60 -7.16 12.70
N GLY A 384 12.66 -6.35 12.72
CA GLY A 384 12.52 -4.90 12.90
C GLY A 384 11.87 -4.20 11.71
N PHE A 385 11.99 -4.73 10.50
CA PHE A 385 11.25 -4.22 9.33
C PHE A 385 9.76 -4.53 9.41
N GLN A 386 9.39 -5.72 9.91
CA GLN A 386 7.99 -6.05 10.19
C GLN A 386 7.42 -5.14 11.29
N ASP A 387 8.16 -4.93 12.38
CA ASP A 387 7.77 -4.02 13.47
C ASP A 387 7.62 -2.56 12.95
N LEU A 388 8.49 -2.14 12.02
CA LEU A 388 8.38 -0.84 11.34
C LEU A 388 7.09 -0.74 10.53
N ILE A 389 6.73 -1.75 9.74
CA ILE A 389 5.49 -1.76 8.95
C ILE A 389 4.27 -1.72 9.88
N GLU A 390 4.27 -2.53 10.93
CA GLU A 390 3.21 -2.60 11.93
C GLU A 390 2.95 -1.22 12.57
N ARG A 391 4.00 -0.54 13.06
CA ARG A 391 3.88 0.77 13.71
C ARG A 391 3.63 1.92 12.73
N GLU A 392 4.39 1.99 11.64
CA GLU A 392 4.41 3.16 10.77
C GLU A 392 3.34 3.13 9.69
N TRP A 393 2.82 1.96 9.31
CA TRP A 393 1.81 1.84 8.27
C TRP A 393 0.48 1.35 8.82
N LEU A 394 0.47 0.26 9.60
CA LEU A 394 -0.78 -0.35 10.07
C LEU A 394 -1.41 0.47 11.21
N GLN A 395 -0.69 0.66 12.31
CA GLN A 395 -1.18 1.40 13.50
C GLN A 395 -1.31 2.90 13.21
N ALA A 396 -0.42 3.45 12.39
CA ALA A 396 -0.48 4.84 11.95
C ALA A 396 -1.69 5.20 11.07
N GLY A 397 -2.41 4.19 10.58
CA GLY A 397 -3.59 4.36 9.74
C GLY A 397 -3.30 4.71 8.29
N HIS A 398 -2.33 4.05 7.65
CA HIS A 398 -2.30 4.03 6.19
C HIS A 398 -3.56 3.30 5.67
N PRO A 399 -4.36 3.93 4.80
CA PRO A 399 -5.64 3.38 4.38
C PRO A 399 -5.48 2.28 3.30
N PHE A 400 -4.92 1.13 3.68
CA PHE A 400 -4.59 0.03 2.76
C PHE A 400 -5.79 -0.43 1.92
N GLN A 401 -6.96 -0.64 2.53
CA GLN A 401 -8.16 -1.08 1.81
C GLN A 401 -8.55 -0.12 0.67
N LEU A 402 -8.43 1.20 0.89
CA LEU A 402 -8.70 2.21 -0.14
C LEU A 402 -7.56 2.34 -1.14
N ARG A 403 -6.30 2.34 -0.67
CA ARG A 403 -5.11 2.62 -1.48
C ARG A 403 -4.75 1.45 -2.41
N CYS A 404 -4.99 0.22 -1.96
CA CYS A 404 -4.69 -1.03 -2.65
C CYS A 404 -5.93 -1.67 -3.30
N ALA A 405 -7.04 -0.93 -3.41
CA ALA A 405 -8.25 -1.41 -4.09
C ALA A 405 -7.97 -1.82 -5.55
N GLN A 406 -7.12 -1.06 -6.25
CA GLN A 406 -6.62 -1.35 -7.59
C GLN A 406 -5.12 -1.04 -7.73
N SER A 407 -4.44 -1.67 -8.70
CA SER A 407 -3.02 -1.48 -8.99
C SER A 407 -2.79 -0.91 -10.41
N GLY A 408 -1.65 -1.22 -11.02
CA GLY A 408 -1.15 -0.64 -12.26
C GLY A 408 -1.96 -0.96 -13.53
N TRP A 409 -3.03 -1.74 -13.43
CA TRP A 409 -3.96 -1.99 -14.55
C TRP A 409 -5.31 -1.29 -14.42
N SER A 410 -5.47 -0.45 -13.39
CA SER A 410 -6.66 0.37 -13.20
C SER A 410 -6.94 1.23 -14.43
N GLN A 411 -8.20 1.19 -14.88
CA GLN A 411 -8.76 2.13 -15.87
C GLN A 411 -9.77 3.09 -15.24
N SER A 412 -10.04 2.91 -13.95
CA SER A 412 -11.00 3.72 -13.23
C SER A 412 -10.39 5.08 -12.91
N ARG A 413 -11.20 6.15 -13.00
CA ARG A 413 -10.86 7.45 -12.41
C ARG A 413 -11.05 7.44 -10.89
N ALA A 414 -10.82 6.31 -10.25
CA ALA A 414 -11.03 6.18 -8.83
C ALA A 414 -10.03 7.10 -8.11
N GLN A 415 -10.55 7.85 -7.13
CA GLN A 415 -9.88 9.05 -6.59
C GLN A 415 -8.90 8.74 -5.45
N GLN A 416 -8.93 7.51 -4.91
CA GLN A 416 -8.32 7.21 -3.62
C GLN A 416 -7.21 6.16 -3.70
N GLU A 417 -7.08 5.42 -4.79
CA GLU A 417 -6.00 4.47 -5.01
C GLU A 417 -4.67 5.20 -5.14
N SER A 418 -3.63 4.63 -4.53
CA SER A 418 -2.29 5.20 -4.66
C SER A 418 -1.23 4.21 -4.20
N PRO A 419 -0.14 4.02 -4.96
CA PRO A 419 0.84 2.97 -4.70
C PRO A 419 1.93 3.40 -3.71
N HIS A 420 1.60 4.11 -2.63
CA HIS A 420 2.60 4.62 -1.68
C HIS A 420 3.37 3.51 -0.96
N PHE A 421 2.68 2.42 -0.58
CA PHE A 421 3.36 1.27 0.04
C PHE A 421 4.28 0.57 -0.97
N LEU A 422 3.87 0.45 -2.23
CA LEU A 422 4.74 -0.07 -3.29
C LEU A 422 5.96 0.84 -3.53
N LEU A 423 5.75 2.16 -3.53
CA LEU A 423 6.83 3.16 -3.64
C LEU A 423 7.82 3.03 -2.47
N PHE A 424 7.34 2.81 -1.25
CA PHE A 424 8.17 2.52 -0.08
C PHE A 424 9.02 1.26 -0.29
N LEU A 425 8.42 0.17 -0.75
CA LEU A 425 9.13 -1.09 -1.01
C LEU A 425 10.17 -0.95 -2.14
N ASP A 426 9.88 -0.18 -3.19
CA ASP A 426 10.86 0.15 -4.25
C ASP A 426 12.03 0.94 -3.66
N CYS A 427 11.75 1.97 -2.85
CA CYS A 427 12.79 2.73 -2.16
C CYS A 427 13.68 1.82 -1.27
N CYS A 428 13.08 0.87 -0.55
CA CYS A 428 13.82 -0.14 0.23
C CYS A 428 14.70 -1.02 -0.66
N TRP A 429 14.16 -1.46 -1.81
CA TRP A 429 14.93 -2.21 -2.79
C TRP A 429 16.11 -1.40 -3.32
N GLN A 430 15.94 -0.12 -3.67
CA GLN A 430 17.03 0.75 -4.11
C GLN A 430 18.12 0.88 -3.04
N LEU A 431 17.75 1.00 -1.76
CA LEU A 431 18.71 1.03 -0.65
C LEU A 431 19.46 -0.31 -0.53
N GLY A 432 18.77 -1.44 -0.64
CA GLY A 432 19.41 -2.77 -0.68
C GLY A 432 20.36 -2.95 -1.86
N ARG A 433 20.06 -2.34 -3.02
CA ARG A 433 20.95 -2.34 -4.19
C ARG A 433 22.21 -1.50 -3.96
N GLN A 434 22.08 -0.35 -3.31
CA GLN A 434 23.22 0.53 -3.00
C GLN A 434 24.06 0.03 -1.83
N PHE A 435 23.43 -0.66 -0.88
CA PHE A 435 24.07 -1.20 0.32
C PHE A 435 23.76 -2.71 0.48
N PRO A 436 24.37 -3.61 -0.33
CA PRO A 436 24.00 -5.03 -0.41
C PRO A 436 24.15 -5.84 0.88
N ARG A 437 24.77 -5.29 1.92
CA ARG A 437 24.99 -5.94 3.23
C ARG A 437 24.27 -5.23 4.38
N ALA A 438 23.47 -4.20 4.08
CA ALA A 438 22.81 -3.39 5.11
C ALA A 438 21.43 -3.92 5.50
N LEU A 439 20.76 -4.68 4.63
CA LEU A 439 19.43 -5.23 4.87
C LEU A 439 19.53 -6.75 5.04
N GLU A 440 18.88 -7.29 6.06
CA GLU A 440 18.82 -8.75 6.29
C GLU A 440 17.86 -9.44 5.31
N PHE A 441 16.80 -8.74 4.91
CA PHE A 441 15.81 -9.23 3.96
C PHE A 441 16.21 -8.94 2.51
N ASN A 442 15.57 -9.65 1.57
CA ASN A 442 15.90 -9.63 0.16
C ASN A 442 14.73 -9.19 -0.73
N GLU A 443 14.97 -9.12 -2.03
CA GLU A 443 13.96 -8.77 -3.05
C GLU A 443 12.72 -9.65 -2.99
N ARG A 444 12.88 -10.96 -2.78
CA ARG A 444 11.75 -11.88 -2.68
C ARG A 444 10.82 -11.51 -1.52
N PHE A 445 11.36 -11.10 -0.39
CA PHE A 445 10.56 -10.64 0.75
C PHE A 445 9.79 -9.35 0.42
N LEU A 446 10.43 -8.37 -0.22
CA LEU A 446 9.77 -7.12 -0.63
C LEU A 446 8.66 -7.37 -1.66
N CYS A 447 8.91 -8.22 -2.67
CA CYS A 447 7.89 -8.63 -3.64
C CYS A 447 6.73 -9.36 -2.95
N THR A 448 7.02 -10.21 -1.95
CA THR A 448 6.00 -10.90 -1.16
C THR A 448 5.09 -9.90 -0.45
N LEU A 449 5.67 -8.90 0.22
CA LEU A 449 4.89 -7.82 0.87
C LEU A 449 4.05 -7.03 -0.14
N ALA A 450 4.62 -6.69 -1.30
CA ALA A 450 3.89 -5.98 -2.35
C ALA A 450 2.67 -6.78 -2.82
N THR A 451 2.82 -8.09 -3.07
CA THR A 451 1.71 -8.96 -3.43
C THR A 451 0.65 -9.03 -2.33
N HIS A 452 1.06 -9.27 -1.08
CA HIS A 452 0.15 -9.41 0.05
C HIS A 452 -0.54 -8.09 0.47
N ALA A 453 0.00 -6.93 0.11
CA ALA A 453 -0.70 -5.65 0.32
C ALA A 453 -1.93 -5.50 -0.59
N TYR A 454 -1.89 -6.09 -1.79
CA TYR A 454 -2.99 -6.00 -2.77
C TYR A 454 -3.95 -7.20 -2.73
N SER A 455 -3.42 -8.40 -2.51
CA SER A 455 -4.20 -9.64 -2.45
C SER A 455 -3.51 -10.63 -1.53
N SER A 456 -4.22 -11.06 -0.48
CA SER A 456 -3.65 -11.90 0.56
C SER A 456 -4.68 -12.88 1.11
N GLU A 457 -4.15 -14.00 1.60
CA GLU A 457 -4.86 -14.96 2.44
C GLU A 457 -4.90 -14.51 3.91
N TYR A 458 -4.11 -13.50 4.27
CA TYR A 458 -3.97 -12.96 5.62
C TYR A 458 -4.66 -11.60 5.76
N GLY A 459 -5.10 -11.29 6.99
CA GLY A 459 -5.80 -10.05 7.33
C GLY A 459 -4.90 -8.84 7.59
N SER A 460 -3.57 -8.96 7.51
CA SER A 460 -2.63 -7.92 7.96
C SER A 460 -2.84 -6.55 7.31
N PHE A 461 -3.11 -6.52 6.00
CA PHE A 461 -3.31 -5.28 5.22
C PHE A 461 -4.78 -4.98 4.94
N LEU A 462 -5.72 -5.63 5.64
CA LEU A 462 -7.14 -5.27 5.54
C LEU A 462 -7.45 -3.98 6.30
N CYS A 463 -8.60 -3.38 5.93
CA CYS A 463 -9.13 -2.14 6.51
C CYS A 463 -8.20 -0.91 6.31
N ASN A 464 -8.61 0.24 6.84
CA ASN A 464 -7.88 1.51 6.64
C ASN A 464 -7.14 2.04 7.86
N ASN A 465 -7.40 1.50 9.05
CA ASN A 465 -6.83 1.94 10.31
C ASN A 465 -7.06 0.89 11.39
N GLU A 466 -6.44 1.08 12.56
CA GLU A 466 -6.58 0.19 13.72
C GLU A 466 -8.02 0.08 14.23
N LYS A 467 -8.80 1.18 14.20
CA LYS A 467 -10.20 1.16 14.67
C LYS A 467 -11.10 0.23 13.85
N GLU A 468 -10.85 0.15 12.54
CA GLU A 468 -11.61 -0.71 11.62
C GLU A 468 -11.18 -2.19 11.67
N ARG A 469 -9.98 -2.49 12.19
CA ARG A 469 -9.49 -3.87 12.37
C ARG A 469 -9.96 -4.44 13.69
#